data_AF-A0A1H6HYB3-F1
#
_entry.id   AF-A0A1H6HYB3-F1
#
_cell.length_a   1.000
_cell.length_b   1.000
_cell.length_c   1.000
_cell.angle_alpha   90.00
_cell.angle_beta   90.00
_cell.angle_gamma   90.00
#
_symmetry.space_group_name_H-M   'P 1'
#
loop_
_entity.id
_entity.type
_entity.pdbx_description
1 polymer ?
#
loop_
_entity_poly.entity_id
_entity_poly.type
_entity_poly.pdbx_seq_one_letter_code
_entity_poly.pdbx_strand_id
1 'polypeptide(L)'
;MTEIHLLPLEEPDREQFIKDNQEAFRYGALEEFGLRDDHFEEEDEIISRSTIEQSINEGTAYRIVQNGKNVGGAVIKTEYDHGELELLFVSPAVHSKGIGYAAWCEIEDMHPEVTVWETITPYFEKRNIHFYVNRCGFHIVEYFSEHHCDPDDKDGKMADMFRFEKVLPVSSEAVQEQIKRVKYYEDIMQKAQDMDNVSPELHEMLKKLRDYYVSDAWKRDFSSDEAGLLPKELKRGVLSQDGIYDLLEKYDM
;
A
#
# COMPACT_ATOMS: atom_id res chain seq x y z
N MET A 1 -26.64 -7.20 -2.93
CA MET A 1 -25.30 -6.88 -2.38
C MET A 1 -25.49 -6.14 -1.08
N THR A 2 -24.54 -6.25 -0.16
CA THR A 2 -24.54 -5.44 1.06
C THR A 2 -24.24 -4.00 0.66
N GLU A 3 -25.23 -3.11 0.72
CA GLU A 3 -25.05 -1.69 0.37
C GLU A 3 -24.31 -0.98 1.50
N ILE A 4 -23.19 -0.35 1.16
CA ILE A 4 -22.33 0.45 2.02
C ILE A 4 -21.86 1.68 1.26
N HIS A 5 -21.33 2.66 1.97
CA HIS A 5 -20.62 3.80 1.39
C HIS A 5 -19.32 4.03 2.16
N LEU A 6 -18.28 4.50 1.46
CA LEU A 6 -17.07 5.03 2.07
C LEU A 6 -17.18 6.55 2.12
N LEU A 7 -17.14 7.10 3.33
CA LEU A 7 -17.13 8.54 3.55
C LEU A 7 -15.77 8.94 4.12
N PRO A 8 -15.12 10.02 3.63
CA PRO A 8 -13.89 10.52 4.23
C PRO A 8 -14.04 10.71 5.74
N LEU A 9 -13.02 10.33 6.51
CA LEU A 9 -13.00 10.55 7.94
C LEU A 9 -12.96 12.05 8.23
N GLU A 10 -13.92 12.53 9.00
CA GLU A 10 -13.95 13.92 9.46
C GLU A 10 -13.23 14.06 10.81
N GLU A 11 -12.54 15.18 11.02
CA GLU A 11 -11.79 15.45 12.27
C GLU A 11 -12.59 15.22 13.57
N PRO A 12 -13.87 15.62 13.69
CA PRO A 12 -14.64 15.36 14.90
C PRO A 12 -14.87 13.86 15.20
N ASP A 13 -14.76 12.99 14.20
CA ASP A 13 -14.96 11.54 14.32
C ASP A 13 -13.64 10.75 14.48
N ARG A 14 -12.48 11.42 14.37
CA ARG A 14 -11.14 10.81 14.46
C ARG A 14 -10.94 10.01 15.76
N GLU A 15 -11.35 10.56 16.89
CA GLU A 15 -11.21 9.87 18.19
C GLU A 15 -12.09 8.62 18.30
N GLN A 16 -13.30 8.65 17.71
CA GLN A 16 -14.16 7.48 17.71
C GLN A 16 -13.66 6.42 16.73
N PHE A 17 -13.06 6.82 15.60
CA PHE A 17 -12.43 5.91 14.65
C PHE A 17 -11.33 5.08 15.30
N ILE A 18 -10.45 5.73 16.07
CA ILE A 18 -9.36 5.06 16.79
C ILE A 18 -9.92 4.02 17.76
N LYS A 19 -10.93 4.38 18.56
CA LYS A 19 -11.58 3.46 19.51
C LYS A 19 -12.25 2.28 18.82
N ASP A 20 -12.97 2.53 17.73
CA ASP A 20 -13.66 1.46 16.99
C ASP A 20 -12.65 0.50 16.34
N ASN A 21 -11.51 1.01 15.87
CA ASN A 21 -10.42 0.20 15.33
C ASN A 21 -9.84 -0.71 16.42
N GLN A 22 -9.47 -0.12 17.57
CA GLN A 22 -8.96 -0.84 18.74
C GLN A 22 -9.92 -1.94 19.22
N GLU A 23 -11.22 -1.63 19.34
CA GLU A 23 -12.25 -2.61 19.68
C GLU A 23 -12.29 -3.78 18.70
N ALA A 24 -12.24 -3.50 17.39
CA ALA A 24 -12.30 -4.52 16.35
C ALA A 24 -11.06 -5.45 16.36
N PHE A 25 -9.86 -4.89 16.55
CA PHE A 25 -8.63 -5.67 16.65
C PHE A 25 -8.60 -6.52 17.92
N ARG A 26 -8.98 -5.96 19.07
CA ARG A 26 -9.10 -6.71 20.33
C ARG A 26 -10.09 -7.87 20.23
N TYR A 27 -11.25 -7.64 19.63
CA TYR A 27 -12.24 -8.70 19.42
C TYR A 27 -11.68 -9.82 18.55
N GLY A 28 -10.98 -9.46 17.46
CA GLY A 28 -10.32 -10.39 16.56
C GLY A 28 -9.28 -11.29 17.24
N ALA A 29 -8.46 -10.71 18.12
CA ALA A 29 -7.39 -11.41 18.83
C ALA A 29 -7.88 -12.26 20.02
N LEU A 30 -8.87 -11.79 20.78
CA LEU A 30 -9.25 -12.39 22.06
C LEU A 30 -10.45 -13.36 21.99
N GLU A 31 -11.52 -13.00 21.28
CA GLU A 31 -12.81 -13.70 21.45
C GLU A 31 -13.07 -14.77 20.39
N GLU A 32 -12.70 -14.53 19.13
CA GLU A 32 -13.14 -15.42 18.05
C GLU A 32 -12.27 -16.68 17.90
N PHE A 33 -11.12 -16.73 18.58
CA PHE A 33 -10.12 -17.78 18.36
C PHE A 33 -9.41 -18.34 19.60
N GLY A 34 -9.77 -17.87 20.81
CA GLY A 34 -8.97 -18.06 22.03
C GLY A 34 -7.65 -17.28 21.94
N LEU A 35 -6.99 -16.98 23.08
CA LEU A 35 -5.71 -16.24 23.08
C LEU A 35 -4.73 -16.84 22.06
N ARG A 36 -4.60 -16.16 20.91
CA ARG A 36 -3.65 -16.50 19.85
C ARG A 36 -2.46 -15.57 19.83
N ASP A 37 -2.62 -14.41 20.43
CA ASP A 37 -1.59 -13.41 20.53
C ASP A 37 -1.74 -12.62 21.84
N ASP A 38 -0.67 -12.55 22.63
CA ASP A 38 -0.51 -11.68 23.81
C ASP A 38 0.44 -10.50 23.52
N HIS A 39 0.79 -10.27 22.25
CA HIS A 39 1.48 -9.07 21.79
C HIS A 39 0.53 -7.87 21.80
N PHE A 40 0.52 -7.19 22.94
CA PHE A 40 -0.06 -5.86 23.07
C PHE A 40 0.98 -4.81 22.70
N GLU A 41 0.63 -3.91 21.78
CA GLU A 41 1.50 -2.77 21.45
C GLU A 41 1.43 -1.69 22.55
N GLU A 42 0.28 -1.55 23.24
CA GLU A 42 0.07 -0.55 24.29
C GLU A 42 -1.04 -1.02 25.25
N GLU A 43 -0.80 -1.07 26.58
CA GLU A 43 -1.81 -1.26 27.65
C GLU A 43 -3.14 -1.98 27.25
N ASP A 44 -3.11 -3.30 27.03
CA ASP A 44 -4.26 -4.15 26.64
C ASP A 44 -4.83 -3.93 25.21
N GLU A 45 -4.17 -3.15 24.36
CA GLU A 45 -4.50 -2.92 22.95
C GLU A 45 -3.56 -3.68 21.99
N ILE A 46 -4.16 -4.39 21.02
CA ILE A 46 -3.44 -5.16 19.98
C ILE A 46 -2.70 -4.23 19.01
N ILE A 47 -3.25 -3.03 18.79
CA ILE A 47 -2.65 -1.98 17.95
C ILE A 47 -2.63 -0.69 18.76
N SER A 48 -1.48 -0.02 18.80
CA SER A 48 -1.32 1.20 19.61
C SER A 48 -2.12 2.36 19.00
N ARG A 49 -2.50 3.33 19.84
CA ARG A 49 -3.11 4.58 19.34
C ARG A 49 -2.17 5.25 18.34
N SER A 50 -0.87 5.29 18.66
CA SER A 50 0.13 5.98 17.84
C SER A 50 0.24 5.39 16.43
N THR A 51 0.16 4.06 16.30
CA THR A 51 0.14 3.35 15.02
C THR A 51 -1.06 3.78 14.18
N ILE A 52 -2.27 3.78 14.76
CA ILE A 52 -3.50 4.21 14.06
C ILE A 52 -3.43 5.68 13.65
N GLU A 53 -2.96 6.55 14.55
CA GLU A 53 -2.81 7.97 14.25
C GLU A 53 -1.83 8.23 13.11
N GLN A 54 -0.72 7.51 13.09
CA GLN A 54 0.26 7.59 12.00
C GLN A 54 -0.37 7.18 10.67
N SER A 55 -1.07 6.03 10.60
CA SER A 55 -1.78 5.61 9.39
C SER A 55 -2.79 6.66 8.93
N ILE A 56 -3.60 7.22 9.83
CA ILE A 56 -4.57 8.28 9.48
C ILE A 56 -3.86 9.53 8.92
N ASN A 57 -2.72 9.91 9.48
CA ASN A 57 -2.02 11.13 9.10
C ASN A 57 -1.26 11.00 7.77
N GLU A 58 -0.76 9.80 7.47
CA GLU A 58 0.03 9.52 6.26
C GLU A 58 -0.83 8.98 5.11
N GLY A 59 -2.03 8.48 5.40
CA GLY A 59 -2.97 7.93 4.43
C GLY A 59 -4.27 8.74 4.31
N THR A 60 -5.21 8.16 3.57
CA THR A 60 -6.59 8.64 3.48
C THR A 60 -7.49 7.69 4.26
N ALA A 61 -8.12 8.21 5.31
CA ALA A 61 -9.01 7.46 6.17
C ALA A 61 -10.47 7.60 5.74
N TYR A 62 -11.22 6.50 5.79
CA TYR A 62 -12.63 6.42 5.45
C TYR A 62 -13.44 5.72 6.53
N ARG A 63 -14.65 6.21 6.77
CA ARG A 63 -15.69 5.47 7.48
C ARG A 63 -16.45 4.56 6.52
N ILE A 64 -16.63 3.30 6.91
CA ILE A 64 -17.57 2.40 6.25
C ILE A 64 -18.94 2.65 6.86
N VAL A 65 -19.89 3.10 6.04
CA VAL A 65 -21.24 3.49 6.48
C VAL A 65 -22.29 2.55 5.89
N GLN A 66 -23.15 2.01 6.73
CA GLN A 66 -24.30 1.20 6.33
C GLN A 66 -25.57 1.72 7.00
N ASN A 67 -26.62 1.99 6.21
CA ASN A 67 -27.90 2.51 6.71
C ASN A 67 -27.73 3.77 7.59
N GLY A 68 -26.82 4.67 7.21
CA GLY A 68 -26.50 5.90 7.93
C GLY A 68 -25.75 5.70 9.26
N LYS A 69 -25.19 4.50 9.51
CA LYS A 69 -24.39 4.21 10.71
C LYS A 69 -22.97 3.82 10.32
N ASN A 70 -21.99 4.33 11.08
CA ASN A 70 -20.60 3.89 10.99
C ASN A 70 -20.53 2.43 11.45
N VAL A 71 -20.00 1.56 10.59
CA VAL A 71 -19.91 0.11 10.81
C VAL A 71 -18.48 -0.41 10.67
N GLY A 72 -17.51 0.49 10.48
CA GLY A 72 -16.10 0.15 10.33
C GLY A 72 -15.29 1.34 9.82
N GLY A 73 -14.07 1.06 9.41
CA GLY A 73 -13.20 2.05 8.81
C GLY A 73 -12.11 1.40 7.97
N ALA A 74 -11.53 2.21 7.08
CA ALA A 74 -10.37 1.84 6.29
C ALA A 74 -9.38 3.00 6.25
N VAL A 75 -8.09 2.68 6.12
CA VAL A 75 -7.04 3.64 5.78
C VAL A 75 -6.25 3.07 4.63
N ILE A 76 -6.10 3.87 3.59
CA ILE A 76 -5.32 3.51 2.40
C ILE A 76 -4.28 4.59 2.09
N LYS A 77 -3.21 4.20 1.42
CA LYS A 77 -2.25 5.09 0.78
C LYS A 77 -2.25 4.80 -0.71
N THR A 78 -2.07 5.82 -1.54
CA THR A 78 -1.97 5.67 -2.99
C THR A 78 -0.86 6.55 -3.51
N GLU A 79 0.04 5.98 -4.29
CA GLU A 79 1.09 6.70 -5.00
C GLU A 79 1.17 6.21 -6.45
N TYR A 80 0.87 7.10 -7.39
CA TYR A 80 0.73 6.76 -8.81
C TYR A 80 -0.25 5.59 -9.02
N ASP A 81 0.22 4.48 -9.59
CA ASP A 81 -0.56 3.28 -9.90
C ASP A 81 -0.47 2.19 -8.81
N HIS A 82 0.04 2.54 -7.63
CA HIS A 82 0.21 1.64 -6.50
C HIS A 82 -0.62 2.13 -5.30
N GLY A 83 -1.17 1.18 -4.55
CA GLY A 83 -1.94 1.47 -3.36
C GLY A 83 -1.64 0.47 -2.24
N GLU A 84 -1.76 0.94 -1.02
CA GLU A 84 -1.59 0.15 0.21
C GLU A 84 -2.86 0.22 1.03
N LEU A 85 -3.33 -0.94 1.50
CA LEU A 85 -4.36 -1.04 2.52
C LEU A 85 -3.69 -1.21 3.88
N GLU A 86 -3.62 -0.11 4.64
CA GLU A 86 -3.00 -0.09 5.96
C GLU A 86 -3.93 -0.62 7.05
N LEU A 87 -5.18 -0.13 7.05
CA LEU A 87 -6.18 -0.53 8.04
C LEU A 87 -7.47 -0.89 7.34
N LEU A 88 -8.09 -1.99 7.76
CA LEU A 88 -9.46 -2.33 7.42
C LEU A 88 -10.10 -3.04 8.61
N PHE A 89 -11.13 -2.43 9.17
CA PHE A 89 -11.86 -3.01 10.29
C PHE A 89 -13.36 -2.84 10.11
N VAL A 90 -14.11 -3.80 10.65
CA VAL A 90 -15.56 -3.76 10.75
C VAL A 90 -15.92 -3.88 12.22
N SER A 91 -16.96 -3.19 12.67
CA SER A 91 -17.45 -3.32 14.04
C SER A 91 -17.89 -4.77 14.33
N PRO A 92 -17.46 -5.37 15.46
CA PRO A 92 -17.84 -6.73 15.84
C PRO A 92 -19.35 -6.99 15.85
N ALA A 93 -20.15 -5.97 16.19
CA ALA A 93 -21.61 -6.05 16.25
C ALA A 93 -22.29 -6.38 14.90
N VAL A 94 -21.56 -6.22 13.79
CA VAL A 94 -22.07 -6.42 12.42
C VAL A 94 -21.16 -7.29 11.57
N HIS A 95 -20.21 -8.03 12.17
CA HIS A 95 -19.33 -8.98 11.48
C HIS A 95 -20.10 -10.04 10.69
N SER A 96 -19.39 -10.67 9.74
CA SER A 96 -19.91 -11.77 8.91
C SER A 96 -21.10 -11.42 7.99
N LYS A 97 -21.33 -10.13 7.71
CA LYS A 97 -22.37 -9.64 6.77
C LYS A 97 -21.83 -9.22 5.39
N GLY A 98 -20.58 -9.59 5.09
CA GLY A 98 -19.90 -9.23 3.84
C GLY A 98 -19.49 -7.75 3.74
N ILE A 99 -19.53 -7.00 4.85
CA ILE A 99 -19.20 -5.56 4.88
C ILE A 99 -17.75 -5.31 4.47
N GLY A 100 -16.79 -6.05 5.02
CA GLY A 100 -15.37 -5.87 4.66
C GLY A 100 -15.11 -6.08 3.17
N TYR A 101 -15.76 -7.07 2.56
CA TYR A 101 -15.60 -7.32 1.12
C TYR A 101 -16.28 -6.23 0.29
N ALA A 102 -17.46 -5.77 0.68
CA ALA A 102 -18.12 -4.64 0.02
C ALA A 102 -17.31 -3.35 0.12
N ALA A 103 -16.71 -3.07 1.28
CA ALA A 103 -15.79 -1.95 1.47
C ALA A 103 -14.55 -2.07 0.58
N TRP A 104 -13.97 -3.26 0.47
CA TRP A 104 -12.84 -3.49 -0.45
C TRP A 104 -13.22 -3.24 -1.91
N CYS A 105 -14.37 -3.74 -2.38
CA CYS A 105 -14.83 -3.45 -3.74
C CYS A 105 -15.04 -1.95 -3.98
N GLU A 106 -15.61 -1.23 -3.00
CA GLU A 106 -15.79 0.23 -3.10
C GLU A 106 -14.43 0.97 -3.16
N ILE A 107 -13.41 0.52 -2.40
CA ILE A 107 -12.04 1.07 -2.49
C ILE A 107 -11.49 0.89 -3.91
N GLU A 108 -11.63 -0.30 -4.49
CA GLU A 108 -11.16 -0.57 -5.86
C GLU A 108 -11.89 0.30 -6.90
N ASP A 109 -13.20 0.47 -6.76
CA ASP A 109 -14.00 1.30 -7.65
C ASP A 109 -13.67 2.80 -7.52
N MET A 110 -13.28 3.26 -6.32
CA MET A 110 -12.87 4.65 -6.05
C MET A 110 -11.48 4.98 -6.60
N HIS A 111 -10.62 3.97 -6.80
CA HIS A 111 -9.22 4.13 -7.17
C HIS A 111 -8.88 3.38 -8.46
N PRO A 112 -9.53 3.72 -9.60
CA PRO A 112 -9.28 3.06 -10.88
C PRO A 112 -7.84 3.26 -11.38
N GLU A 113 -7.11 4.24 -10.85
CA GLU A 113 -5.70 4.47 -11.13
C GLU A 113 -4.77 3.40 -10.56
N VAL A 114 -5.18 2.67 -9.53
CA VAL A 114 -4.32 1.68 -8.85
C VAL A 114 -4.36 0.34 -9.60
N THR A 115 -3.17 -0.16 -9.96
CA THR A 115 -2.98 -1.46 -10.61
C THR A 115 -2.38 -2.51 -9.68
N VAL A 116 -1.75 -2.08 -8.59
CA VAL A 116 -1.17 -2.99 -7.60
C VAL A 116 -1.59 -2.52 -6.22
N TRP A 117 -2.31 -3.38 -5.52
CA TRP A 117 -2.66 -3.20 -4.12
C TRP A 117 -1.80 -4.09 -3.23
N GLU A 118 -1.30 -3.53 -2.14
CA GLU A 118 -0.56 -4.28 -1.13
C GLU A 118 -1.21 -4.17 0.25
N THR A 119 -0.98 -5.19 1.07
CA THR A 119 -1.30 -5.16 2.50
C THR A 119 -0.43 -6.19 3.22
N ILE A 120 -0.36 -6.08 4.54
CA ILE A 120 0.37 -7.02 5.39
C ILE A 120 -0.54 -7.55 6.49
N THR A 121 -0.33 -8.80 6.88
CA THR A 121 -1.01 -9.36 8.06
C THR A 121 -0.11 -10.38 8.75
N PRO A 122 -0.25 -10.60 10.07
CA PRO A 122 0.50 -11.66 10.74
C PRO A 122 0.20 -13.03 10.13
N TYR A 123 1.22 -13.89 10.03
CA TYR A 123 1.09 -15.19 9.35
C TYR A 123 0.05 -16.14 9.99
N PHE A 124 -0.28 -15.92 11.26
CA PHE A 124 -1.24 -16.72 12.02
C PHE A 124 -2.69 -16.22 11.90
N GLU A 125 -2.93 -15.04 11.31
CA GLU A 125 -4.26 -14.44 11.17
C GLU A 125 -5.07 -15.08 10.03
N LYS A 126 -5.50 -16.33 10.24
CA LYS A 126 -6.21 -17.15 9.24
C LYS A 126 -7.46 -16.48 8.67
N ARG A 127 -8.15 -15.62 9.45
CA ARG A 127 -9.31 -14.87 8.95
C ARG A 127 -8.89 -13.82 7.94
N ASN A 128 -7.86 -13.04 8.24
CA ASN A 128 -7.32 -12.02 7.32
C ASN A 128 -6.77 -12.70 6.07
N ILE A 129 -6.02 -13.79 6.22
CA ILE A 129 -5.52 -14.59 5.09
C ILE A 129 -6.70 -15.07 4.22
N HIS A 130 -7.74 -15.65 4.81
CA HIS A 130 -8.92 -16.07 4.06
C HIS A 130 -9.62 -14.89 3.37
N PHE A 131 -9.75 -13.76 4.05
CA PHE A 131 -10.36 -12.55 3.51
C PHE A 131 -9.58 -12.02 2.31
N TYR A 132 -8.30 -11.71 2.48
CA TYR A 132 -7.49 -11.14 1.41
C TYR A 132 -7.32 -12.11 0.24
N VAL A 133 -6.96 -13.37 0.50
CA VAL A 133 -6.67 -14.34 -0.56
C VAL A 133 -7.95 -14.84 -1.23
N ASN A 134 -8.87 -15.41 -0.46
CA ASN A 134 -9.99 -16.14 -1.05
C ASN A 134 -11.20 -15.26 -1.37
N ARG A 135 -11.31 -14.08 -0.74
CA ARG A 135 -12.44 -13.16 -0.99
C ARG A 135 -12.03 -12.00 -1.87
N CYS A 136 -10.93 -11.33 -1.54
CA CYS A 136 -10.50 -10.13 -2.25
C CYS A 136 -9.61 -10.42 -3.46
N GLY A 137 -8.98 -11.59 -3.54
CA GLY A 137 -8.15 -12.00 -4.70
C GLY A 137 -6.69 -11.56 -4.61
N PHE A 138 -6.20 -11.25 -3.41
CA PHE A 138 -4.78 -11.07 -3.16
C PHE A 138 -4.02 -12.39 -3.21
N HIS A 139 -2.70 -12.30 -3.38
CA HIS A 139 -1.77 -13.41 -3.28
C HIS A 139 -0.73 -13.11 -2.21
N ILE A 140 -0.36 -14.12 -1.42
CA ILE A 140 0.82 -14.00 -0.55
C ILE A 140 2.05 -14.06 -1.45
N VAL A 141 2.86 -13.01 -1.42
CA VAL A 141 4.05 -12.87 -2.27
C VAL A 141 5.34 -12.96 -1.46
N GLU A 142 5.28 -12.74 -0.15
CA GLU A 142 6.45 -12.73 0.71
C GLU A 142 6.11 -13.05 2.17
N TYR A 143 7.08 -13.60 2.91
CA TYR A 143 7.00 -13.85 4.35
C TYR A 143 8.22 -13.24 5.02
N PHE A 144 7.98 -12.30 5.94
CA PHE A 144 9.03 -11.66 6.71
C PHE A 144 9.27 -12.38 8.03
N SER A 145 10.54 -12.53 8.39
CA SER A 145 11.00 -13.27 9.58
C SER A 145 12.32 -12.70 10.08
N GLU A 146 12.80 -13.18 11.22
CA GLU A 146 14.13 -12.82 11.75
C GLU A 146 15.31 -13.14 10.80
N HIS A 147 15.09 -13.97 9.78
CA HIS A 147 16.11 -14.35 8.80
C HIS A 147 15.84 -13.78 7.40
N HIS A 148 14.69 -13.13 7.21
CA HIS A 148 14.28 -12.46 5.97
C HIS A 148 13.50 -11.21 6.38
N CYS A 149 14.23 -10.17 6.76
CA CYS A 149 13.64 -8.92 7.24
C CYS A 149 13.13 -8.08 6.08
N ASP A 150 12.09 -7.30 6.33
CA ASP A 150 11.71 -6.21 5.46
C ASP A 150 12.87 -5.18 5.41
N PRO A 151 13.36 -4.78 4.22
CA PRO A 151 14.43 -3.79 4.07
C PRO A 151 14.16 -2.44 4.75
N ASP A 152 12.89 -2.07 4.89
CA ASP A 152 12.45 -0.80 5.50
C ASP A 152 12.09 -0.94 6.99
N ASP A 153 12.03 -2.17 7.52
CA ASP A 153 11.77 -2.44 8.94
C ASP A 153 13.03 -2.24 9.79
N LYS A 154 13.23 -1.00 10.23
CA LYS A 154 14.37 -0.61 11.08
C LYS A 154 14.27 -1.13 12.52
N ASP A 155 13.07 -1.49 12.97
CA ASP A 155 12.77 -1.82 14.37
C ASP A 155 12.46 -3.31 14.59
N GLY A 156 12.42 -4.13 13.54
CA GLY A 156 12.10 -5.55 13.62
C GLY A 156 10.61 -5.85 13.88
N LYS A 157 9.72 -4.88 13.61
CA LYS A 157 8.28 -4.96 13.87
C LYS A 157 7.53 -5.77 12.81
N MET A 158 8.15 -6.04 11.67
CA MET A 158 7.56 -6.78 10.55
C MET A 158 7.92 -8.27 10.58
N ALA A 159 8.59 -8.75 11.63
CA ALA A 159 8.79 -10.18 11.82
C ALA A 159 7.43 -10.90 11.89
N ASP A 160 7.35 -12.10 11.30
CA ASP A 160 6.15 -12.93 11.31
C ASP A 160 4.94 -12.35 10.55
N MET A 161 5.21 -11.55 9.51
CA MET A 161 4.19 -10.96 8.63
C MET A 161 4.21 -11.59 7.23
N PHE A 162 3.02 -11.76 6.64
CA PHE A 162 2.88 -12.00 5.21
C PHE A 162 2.64 -10.69 4.47
N ARG A 163 3.36 -10.47 3.36
CA ARG A 163 3.04 -9.45 2.36
C ARG A 163 2.09 -10.03 1.32
N PHE A 164 1.04 -9.28 1.03
CA PHE A 164 0.04 -9.63 0.04
C PHE A 164 0.07 -8.63 -1.11
N GLU A 165 -0.16 -9.13 -2.32
CA GLU A 165 -0.28 -8.30 -3.51
C GLU A 165 -1.51 -8.70 -4.32
N LYS A 166 -2.23 -7.70 -4.84
CA LYS A 166 -3.28 -7.89 -5.84
C LYS A 166 -2.98 -7.03 -7.05
N VAL A 167 -2.73 -7.68 -8.18
CA VAL A 167 -2.53 -7.02 -9.48
C VAL A 167 -3.85 -6.94 -10.23
N LEU A 168 -4.23 -5.73 -10.63
CA LEU A 168 -5.41 -5.40 -11.42
C LEU A 168 -5.03 -5.10 -12.88
N PRO A 169 -5.97 -5.23 -13.83
CA PRO A 169 -5.74 -4.81 -15.21
C PRO A 169 -5.40 -3.32 -15.31
N VAL A 170 -4.50 -2.98 -16.22
CA VAL A 170 -4.12 -1.57 -16.46
C VAL A 170 -5.29 -0.80 -17.07
N SER A 171 -5.75 0.23 -16.36
CA SER A 171 -6.79 1.17 -16.79
C SER A 171 -6.21 2.39 -17.50
N SER A 172 -7.07 3.24 -18.08
CA SER A 172 -6.65 4.52 -18.65
C SER A 172 -6.06 5.47 -17.59
N GLU A 173 -6.64 5.45 -16.40
CA GLU A 173 -6.27 6.24 -15.23
C GLU A 173 -4.90 5.82 -14.71
N ALA A 174 -4.65 4.50 -14.64
CA ALA A 174 -3.36 3.95 -14.30
C ALA A 174 -2.27 4.39 -15.27
N VAL A 175 -2.55 4.35 -16.58
CA VAL A 175 -1.60 4.86 -17.60
C VAL A 175 -1.28 6.34 -17.36
N GLN A 176 -2.23 7.16 -16.92
CA GLN A 176 -1.93 8.57 -16.58
C GLN A 176 -0.97 8.68 -15.40
N GLU A 177 -1.15 7.86 -14.36
CA GLU A 177 -0.25 7.84 -13.20
C GLU A 177 1.14 7.31 -13.54
N GLN A 178 1.24 6.26 -14.36
CA GLN A 178 2.51 5.76 -14.88
C GLN A 178 3.25 6.85 -15.67
N ILE A 179 2.56 7.60 -16.54
CA ILE A 179 3.16 8.72 -17.27
C ILE A 179 3.70 9.79 -16.32
N LYS A 180 3.00 10.09 -15.23
CA LYS A 180 3.48 11.06 -14.22
C LYS A 180 4.76 10.54 -13.55
N ARG A 181 4.78 9.26 -13.13
CA ARG A 181 5.95 8.62 -12.53
C ARG A 181 7.15 8.63 -13.47
N VAL A 182 6.96 8.20 -14.72
CA VAL A 182 8.01 8.20 -15.75
C VAL A 182 8.55 9.62 -15.95
N LYS A 183 7.69 10.63 -16.10
CA LYS A 183 8.13 12.04 -16.22
C LYS A 183 8.91 12.53 -15.02
N TYR A 184 8.53 12.14 -13.81
CA TYR A 184 9.25 12.48 -12.60
C TYR A 184 10.67 11.92 -12.61
N TYR A 185 10.83 10.64 -12.94
CA TYR A 185 12.17 10.04 -13.03
C TYR A 185 12.98 10.55 -14.22
N GLU A 186 12.35 10.90 -15.34
CA GLU A 186 13.02 11.58 -16.46
C GLU A 186 13.62 12.92 -16.05
N ASP A 187 12.91 13.70 -15.24
CA ASP A 187 13.42 14.97 -14.70
C ASP A 187 14.61 14.75 -13.74
N ILE A 188 14.53 13.71 -12.89
CA ILE A 188 15.65 13.33 -12.01
C ILE A 188 16.86 12.91 -12.84
N MET A 189 16.67 12.06 -13.85
CA MET A 189 17.74 11.58 -14.72
C MET A 189 18.43 12.72 -15.45
N GLN A 190 17.65 13.65 -16.02
CA GLN A 190 18.19 14.82 -16.71
C GLN A 190 19.01 15.70 -15.76
N LYS A 191 18.48 16.01 -14.57
CA LYS A 191 19.21 16.80 -13.57
C LYS A 191 20.50 16.13 -13.14
N ALA A 192 20.48 14.81 -12.89
CA ALA A 192 21.67 14.05 -12.53
C ALA A 192 22.74 14.08 -13.63
N GLN A 193 22.34 14.03 -14.90
CA GLN A 193 23.24 14.12 -16.05
C GLN A 193 23.86 15.51 -16.21
N ASP A 194 23.14 16.57 -15.86
CA ASP A 194 23.60 17.96 -15.95
C ASP A 194 24.55 18.36 -14.80
N MET A 195 24.74 17.48 -13.80
CA MET A 195 25.65 17.73 -12.67
C MET A 195 27.09 17.30 -12.98
N ASP A 196 28.01 18.26 -13.01
CA ASP A 196 29.43 18.03 -13.28
C ASP A 196 30.22 17.47 -12.07
N ASN A 197 29.72 17.65 -10.85
CA ASN A 197 30.42 17.29 -9.61
C ASN A 197 29.63 16.30 -8.77
N VAL A 198 30.33 15.31 -8.21
CA VAL A 198 29.77 14.41 -7.20
C VAL A 198 29.38 15.22 -5.97
N SER A 199 28.11 15.15 -5.60
CA SER A 199 27.53 15.85 -4.46
C SER A 199 26.53 14.95 -3.72
N PRO A 200 26.17 15.26 -2.46
CA PRO A 200 25.13 14.53 -1.74
C PRO A 200 23.78 14.53 -2.49
N GLU A 201 23.45 15.62 -3.18
CA GLU A 201 22.24 15.73 -3.98
C GLU A 201 22.27 14.78 -5.19
N LEU A 202 23.39 14.72 -5.91
CA LEU A 202 23.56 13.77 -7.01
C LEU A 202 23.45 12.32 -6.52
N HIS A 203 24.06 12.00 -5.38
CA HIS A 203 23.98 10.65 -4.81
C HIS A 203 22.55 10.25 -4.46
N GLU A 204 21.77 11.16 -3.87
CA GLU A 204 20.36 10.94 -3.57
C GLU A 204 19.52 10.74 -4.84
N MET A 205 19.79 11.51 -5.90
CA MET A 205 19.12 11.34 -7.20
C MET A 205 19.43 9.99 -7.84
N LEU A 206 20.71 9.59 -7.84
CA LEU A 206 21.13 8.29 -8.38
C LEU A 206 20.53 7.14 -7.57
N LYS A 207 20.44 7.28 -6.24
CA LYS A 207 19.77 6.30 -5.38
C LYS A 207 18.30 6.15 -5.78
N LYS A 208 17.56 7.26 -5.92
CA LYS A 208 16.16 7.23 -6.37
C LYS A 208 15.99 6.56 -7.74
N LEU A 209 16.87 6.85 -8.70
CA LEU A 209 16.84 6.22 -10.02
C LEU A 209 17.11 4.72 -9.95
N ARG A 210 18.08 4.31 -9.13
CA ARG A 210 18.36 2.89 -8.89
C ARG A 210 17.17 2.18 -8.27
N ASP A 211 16.62 2.74 -7.19
CA ASP A 211 15.48 2.15 -6.46
C ASP A 211 14.28 1.98 -7.41
N TYR A 212 14.02 2.98 -8.26
CA TYR A 212 13.02 2.86 -9.32
C TYR A 212 13.37 1.78 -10.34
N TYR A 213 14.58 1.77 -10.89
CA TYR A 213 14.97 0.84 -11.96
C TYR A 213 14.85 -0.64 -11.56
N VAL A 214 15.13 -0.96 -10.29
CA VAL A 214 15.01 -2.34 -9.78
C VAL A 214 13.61 -2.68 -9.28
N SER A 215 12.73 -1.69 -9.16
CA SER A 215 11.36 -1.86 -8.65
C SER A 215 10.44 -2.56 -9.65
N ASP A 216 9.35 -3.13 -9.12
CA ASP A 216 8.27 -3.65 -9.97
C ASP A 216 7.47 -2.53 -10.65
N ALA A 217 7.50 -1.30 -10.13
CA ALA A 217 6.91 -0.13 -10.78
C ALA A 217 7.57 0.15 -12.14
N TRP A 218 8.90 0.14 -12.21
CA TRP A 218 9.61 0.30 -13.48
C TRP A 218 9.29 -0.83 -14.46
N LYS A 219 9.19 -2.08 -13.99
CA LYS A 219 8.81 -3.22 -14.86
C LYS A 219 7.41 -3.03 -15.46
N ARG A 220 6.46 -2.49 -14.69
CA ARG A 220 5.11 -2.16 -15.18
C ARG A 220 5.13 -1.01 -16.19
N ASP A 221 5.89 0.04 -15.93
CA ASP A 221 6.04 1.19 -16.82
C ASP A 221 6.67 0.77 -18.15
N PHE A 222 7.74 -0.02 -18.09
CA PHE A 222 8.41 -0.59 -19.27
C PHE A 222 7.47 -1.51 -20.06
N SER A 223 6.74 -2.41 -19.39
CA SER A 223 5.79 -3.30 -20.05
C SER A 223 4.66 -2.53 -20.75
N SER A 224 4.21 -1.42 -20.17
CA SER A 224 3.17 -0.56 -20.74
C SER A 224 3.67 0.24 -21.95
N ASP A 225 4.95 0.66 -21.96
CA ASP A 225 5.57 1.27 -23.14
C ASP A 225 5.72 0.26 -24.28
N GLU A 226 6.21 -0.95 -24.01
CA GLU A 226 6.37 -2.02 -25.00
C GLU A 226 5.01 -2.46 -25.59
N ALA A 227 3.95 -2.42 -24.78
CA ALA A 227 2.58 -2.66 -25.24
C ALA A 227 1.98 -1.50 -26.05
N GLY A 228 2.68 -0.36 -26.15
CA GLY A 228 2.22 0.84 -26.86
C GLY A 228 1.11 1.61 -26.15
N LEU A 229 0.96 1.43 -24.84
CA LEU A 229 -0.03 2.15 -24.03
C LEU A 229 0.42 3.58 -23.71
N LEU A 230 1.74 3.81 -23.65
CA LEU A 230 2.29 5.14 -23.37
C LEU A 230 2.34 6.01 -24.64
N PRO A 231 2.20 7.35 -24.52
CA PRO A 231 2.27 8.26 -25.65
C PRO A 231 3.63 8.18 -26.38
N LYS A 232 3.61 8.33 -27.70
CA LYS A 232 4.83 8.22 -28.53
C LYS A 232 5.81 9.34 -28.25
N GLU A 233 5.31 10.52 -27.89
CA GLU A 233 6.07 11.72 -27.54
C GLU A 233 6.69 11.70 -26.14
N LEU A 234 6.37 10.68 -25.32
CA LEU A 234 6.98 10.52 -24.00
C LEU A 234 8.49 10.26 -24.16
N LYS A 235 9.31 10.96 -23.36
CA LYS A 235 10.74 10.64 -23.26
C LYS A 235 10.92 9.27 -22.61
N ARG A 236 11.90 8.50 -23.10
CA ARG A 236 12.17 7.10 -22.73
C ARG A 236 13.59 6.90 -22.20
N GLY A 237 14.24 7.95 -21.71
CA GLY A 237 15.56 7.83 -21.09
C GLY A 237 15.53 6.84 -19.93
N VAL A 238 14.54 6.95 -19.05
CA VAL A 238 14.38 6.08 -17.86
C VAL A 238 13.78 4.71 -18.18
N LEU A 239 13.14 4.56 -19.34
CA LEU A 239 12.61 3.28 -19.82
C LEU A 239 13.57 2.56 -20.78
N SER A 240 14.69 3.19 -21.13
CA SER A 240 15.78 2.53 -21.85
C SER A 240 16.56 1.67 -20.86
N GLN A 241 16.68 0.37 -21.14
CA GLN A 241 17.49 -0.55 -20.32
C GLN A 241 18.93 -0.05 -20.17
N ASP A 242 19.51 0.49 -21.24
CA ASP A 242 20.89 1.00 -21.24
C ASP A 242 20.97 2.40 -20.59
N GLY A 243 19.89 3.19 -20.63
CA GLY A 243 19.93 4.60 -20.22
C GLY A 243 20.21 4.80 -18.73
N ILE A 244 19.40 4.16 -17.87
CA ILE A 244 19.64 4.22 -16.42
C ILE A 244 20.89 3.43 -16.05
N TYR A 245 21.09 2.25 -16.64
CA TYR A 245 22.22 1.39 -16.34
C TYR A 245 23.56 2.10 -16.57
N ASP A 246 23.76 2.70 -17.73
CA ASP A 246 24.99 3.44 -18.08
C ASP A 246 25.24 4.61 -17.11
N LEU A 247 24.17 5.28 -16.67
CA LEU A 247 24.27 6.38 -15.71
C LEU A 247 24.68 5.88 -14.33
N LEU A 248 24.11 4.78 -13.85
CA LEU A 248 24.44 4.20 -12.54
C LEU A 248 25.86 3.61 -12.53
N GLU A 249 26.26 2.92 -13.60
CA GLU A 249 27.59 2.32 -13.74
C GLU A 249 28.70 3.39 -13.69
N LYS A 250 28.47 4.59 -14.25
CA LYS A 250 29.42 5.72 -14.18
C LYS A 250 29.78 6.12 -12.74
N TYR A 251 28.92 5.85 -11.77
CA TYR A 251 29.12 6.22 -10.36
C TYR A 251 29.28 4.99 -9.43
N ASP A 252 29.57 3.81 -9.98
CA ASP A 252 29.73 2.55 -9.23
C ASP A 252 28.50 2.21 -8.33
N MET A 253 27.28 2.48 -8.82
CA MET A 253 26.02 2.28 -8.09
C MET A 253 25.21 1.08 -8.52
#